data_AF-A0A7R9JL20-F1
#
_entry.id   AF-A0A7R9JL20-F1
#
_cell.length_a   1.000
_cell.length_b   1.000
_cell.length_c   1.000
_cell.angle_alpha   90.00
_cell.angle_beta   90.00
_cell.angle_gamma   90.00
#
_symmetry.space_group_name_H-M   'P 1'
#
loop_
_entity.id
_entity.type
_entity.pdbx_description
1 polymer ?
#
loop_
_entity_poly.entity_id
_entity_poly.type
_entity_poly.pdbx_seq_one_letter_code
_entity_poly.pdbx_strand_id
1 'polypeptide(L)'
;FQSSLGHNVCWGYERDCKPQNSYSTPSCPGDHRGWVKTKQDQLRTFYTQGDFGYVRDQLQEMMVMCEPTFKEDSSLECSKHLRFCRGRNIMINFTDLNTRKEPLRYKMDVLKEGQIGGFCT
;
A
#
# COMPACT_ATOMS: atom_id res chain seq x y z
N PHE A 1 -16.43 5.93 0.62
CA PHE A 1 -15.88 5.11 1.72
C PHE A 1 -15.50 5.94 2.93
N GLN A 2 -14.70 7.00 2.83
CA GLN A 2 -14.48 7.88 4.00
C GLN A 2 -15.74 8.71 4.33
N SER A 3 -16.50 9.10 3.31
CA SER A 3 -17.80 9.77 3.43
C SER A 3 -18.88 8.97 4.19
N SER A 4 -18.71 7.64 4.34
CA SER A 4 -19.66 6.78 5.04
C SER A 4 -19.32 6.57 6.53
N LEU A 5 -18.21 7.11 7.03
CA LEU A 5 -17.77 6.95 8.43
C LEU A 5 -18.39 7.98 9.40
N GLY A 6 -19.10 8.99 8.88
CA GLY A 6 -19.64 10.11 9.67
C GLY A 6 -18.66 11.28 9.79
N HIS A 7 -19.14 12.44 10.25
CA HIS A 7 -18.29 13.59 10.52
C HIS A 7 -17.32 13.29 11.68
N ASN A 8 -16.04 13.68 11.53
CA ASN A 8 -14.97 13.54 12.53
C ASN A 8 -14.42 12.12 12.77
N VAL A 9 -14.65 11.16 11.88
CA VAL A 9 -14.04 9.81 11.94
C VAL A 9 -12.96 9.67 10.85
N CYS A 10 -11.89 8.97 11.14
CA CYS A 10 -10.74 8.73 10.26
C CYS A 10 -10.27 7.28 10.35
N TRP A 11 -9.49 6.80 9.39
CA TRP A 11 -9.02 5.41 9.38
C TRP A 11 -7.89 5.14 10.37
N GLY A 12 -7.25 6.18 10.91
CA GLY A 12 -6.18 6.06 11.89
C GLY A 12 -4.78 6.23 11.31
N TYR A 13 -4.63 6.22 9.98
CA TYR A 13 -3.33 6.41 9.32
C TYR A 13 -3.09 7.86 8.88
N GLU A 14 -4.15 8.67 8.80
CA GLU A 14 -4.08 10.06 8.39
C GLU A 14 -3.33 10.90 9.44
N ARG A 15 -2.53 11.88 8.99
CA ARG A 15 -1.64 12.67 9.86
C ARG A 15 -2.37 13.40 10.99
N ASP A 16 -3.57 13.89 10.73
CA ASP A 16 -4.39 14.65 11.68
C ASP A 16 -5.45 13.78 12.39
N CYS A 17 -5.37 12.45 12.24
CA CYS A 17 -6.31 11.53 12.88
C CYS A 17 -5.99 11.37 14.36
N LYS A 18 -6.87 11.87 15.23
CA LYS A 18 -6.77 11.63 16.68
C LYS A 18 -7.15 10.18 17.00
N PRO A 19 -6.53 9.52 17.99
CA PRO A 19 -6.85 8.13 18.35
C PRO A 19 -8.33 7.90 18.64
N GLN A 20 -8.99 8.84 19.32
CA GLN A 20 -10.44 8.77 19.61
C GLN A 20 -11.34 8.85 18.38
N ASN A 21 -10.82 9.35 17.26
CA ASN A 21 -11.53 9.50 15.99
C ASN A 21 -11.19 8.36 15.03
N SER A 22 -10.27 7.46 15.40
CA SER A 22 -9.91 6.29 14.61
C SER A 22 -11.12 5.37 14.47
N TYR A 23 -11.31 4.84 13.26
CA TYR A 23 -12.37 3.92 12.90
C TYR A 23 -12.45 2.71 13.83
N SER A 24 -11.30 2.23 14.29
CA SER A 24 -11.22 1.11 15.21
C SER A 24 -10.26 1.40 16.36
N THR A 25 -10.63 0.92 17.55
CA THR A 25 -9.71 0.76 18.68
C THR A 25 -9.69 -0.73 19.03
N PRO A 26 -8.57 -1.44 18.76
CA PRO A 26 -8.52 -2.87 18.95
C PRO A 26 -8.62 -3.23 20.43
N SER A 27 -9.42 -4.26 20.74
CA SER A 27 -9.44 -4.90 22.06
C SER A 27 -8.63 -6.19 21.99
N CYS A 28 -7.57 -6.28 22.79
CA CYS A 28 -6.73 -7.47 22.89
C CYS A 28 -6.97 -8.13 24.27
N PRO A 29 -8.01 -8.97 24.44
CA PRO A 29 -8.20 -9.72 25.68
C PRO A 29 -7.05 -10.72 25.91
N GLY A 30 -6.82 -11.13 27.15
CA GLY A 30 -5.79 -12.12 27.52
C GLY A 30 -4.42 -11.53 27.90
N ASP A 31 -3.41 -12.37 28.07
CA ASP A 31 -2.05 -11.93 28.43
C ASP A 31 -1.24 -11.52 27.19
N HIS A 32 -0.29 -10.61 27.36
CA HIS A 32 0.65 -10.15 26.33
C HIS A 32 1.96 -10.94 26.34
N ARG A 33 2.23 -11.70 27.40
CA ARG A 33 3.44 -12.51 27.58
C ARG A 33 3.65 -13.47 26.40
N GLY A 34 4.87 -13.49 25.86
CA GLY A 34 5.28 -14.38 24.76
C GLY A 34 5.49 -13.68 23.40
N TRP A 35 4.85 -12.53 23.18
CA TRP A 35 4.99 -11.77 21.92
C TRP A 35 5.58 -10.37 22.13
N VAL A 36 5.25 -9.69 23.23
CA VAL A 36 5.71 -8.32 23.55
C VAL A 36 5.88 -8.11 25.06
N LYS A 37 6.54 -7.01 25.46
CA LYS A 37 6.85 -6.69 26.87
C LYS A 37 5.70 -6.04 27.65
N THR A 38 4.80 -5.34 26.96
CA THR A 38 3.67 -4.64 27.59
C THR A 38 2.40 -4.80 26.78
N LYS A 39 1.25 -4.55 27.40
CA LYS A 39 -0.05 -4.57 26.71
C LYS A 39 -0.17 -3.46 25.67
N GLN A 40 0.45 -2.30 25.91
CA GLN A 40 0.53 -1.20 24.93
C GLN A 40 1.35 -1.60 23.70
N ASP A 41 2.47 -2.31 23.90
CA ASP A 41 3.24 -2.83 22.77
C ASP A 41 2.44 -3.83 21.95
N GLN A 42 1.53 -4.60 22.57
CA GLN A 42 0.68 -5.56 21.85
C GLN A 42 -0.29 -4.84 20.91
N LEU A 43 -0.97 -3.81 21.43
CA LEU A 43 -1.87 -2.97 20.65
C LEU A 43 -1.12 -2.24 19.54
N ARG A 44 0.08 -1.72 19.82
CA ARG A 44 0.92 -1.07 18.82
C ARG A 44 1.35 -2.05 17.72
N THR A 45 1.79 -3.25 18.08
CA THR A 45 2.17 -4.29 17.11
C THR A 45 0.99 -4.69 16.23
N PHE A 46 -0.20 -4.87 16.82
CA PHE A 46 -1.40 -5.12 16.03
C PHE A 46 -1.66 -3.96 15.06
N TYR A 47 -1.61 -2.71 15.55
CA TYR A 47 -1.85 -1.54 14.72
C TYR A 47 -0.86 -1.42 13.55
N THR A 48 0.44 -1.66 13.78
CA THR A 48 1.47 -1.53 12.73
C THR A 48 1.49 -2.68 11.73
N GLN A 49 1.01 -3.88 12.10
CA GLN A 49 1.13 -5.07 11.26
C GLN A 49 -0.21 -5.55 10.67
N GLY A 50 -1.30 -5.42 11.42
CA GLY A 50 -2.61 -5.97 11.07
C GLY A 50 -3.71 -4.93 10.88
N ASP A 51 -3.44 -3.66 11.17
CA ASP A 51 -4.40 -2.55 11.06
C ASP A 51 -3.84 -1.43 10.16
N PHE A 52 -4.53 -0.30 10.12
CA PHE A 52 -4.21 0.87 9.30
C PHE A 52 -2.82 1.48 9.55
N GLY A 53 -2.13 1.16 10.66
CA GLY A 53 -0.74 1.54 10.85
C GLY A 53 0.19 0.95 9.78
N TYR A 54 -0.13 -0.21 9.24
CA TYR A 54 0.59 -0.78 8.09
C TYR A 54 0.50 0.14 6.87
N VAL A 55 -0.71 0.63 6.56
CA VAL A 55 -0.96 1.54 5.44
C VAL A 55 -0.17 2.85 5.62
N ARG A 56 -0.17 3.41 6.83
CA ARG A 56 0.62 4.59 7.18
C ARG A 56 2.09 4.39 6.81
N ASP A 57 2.67 3.28 7.24
CA ASP A 57 4.08 2.99 7.05
C ASP A 57 4.39 2.77 5.56
N GLN A 58 3.52 2.08 4.81
CA GLN A 58 3.67 1.94 3.36
C GLN A 58 3.63 3.29 2.63
N LEU A 59 2.74 4.20 3.04
CA LEU A 59 2.66 5.55 2.47
C LEU A 59 3.89 6.39 2.80
N GLN A 60 4.46 6.26 4.01
CA GLN A 60 5.68 6.96 4.41
C GLN A 60 6.92 6.45 3.68
N GLU A 61 6.91 5.19 3.23
CA GLU A 61 7.99 4.58 2.48
C GLU A 61 7.91 4.84 0.96
N MET A 62 6.89 5.55 0.48
CA MET A 62 6.75 5.86 -0.94
C MET A 62 7.90 6.75 -1.42
N MET A 63 8.56 6.32 -2.50
CA MET A 63 9.62 7.06 -3.17
C MET A 63 9.32 7.17 -4.66
N VAL A 64 9.71 8.30 -5.25
CA VAL A 64 9.57 8.54 -6.69
C VAL A 64 10.62 7.69 -7.41
N MET A 65 10.16 6.82 -8.31
CA MET A 65 11.00 5.98 -9.17
C MET A 65 11.12 6.58 -10.58
N CYS A 66 10.16 7.41 -10.97
CA CYS A 66 10.00 7.99 -12.30
C CYS A 66 9.27 9.32 -12.14
N GLU A 67 10.00 10.42 -12.30
CA GLU A 67 9.51 11.78 -12.08
C GLU A 67 9.01 12.39 -13.41
N PRO A 68 7.74 12.82 -13.47
CA PRO A 68 7.19 13.41 -14.68
C PRO A 68 7.64 14.86 -14.82
N THR A 69 8.03 15.29 -16.03
CA THR A 69 8.24 16.72 -16.32
C THR A 69 6.90 17.42 -16.55
N PHE A 70 5.99 16.76 -17.28
CA PHE A 70 4.68 17.29 -17.63
C PHE A 70 3.52 16.44 -17.09
N LYS A 71 2.31 17.00 -17.13
CA LYS A 71 1.10 16.29 -16.73
C LYS A 71 0.77 15.11 -17.66
N GLU A 72 1.26 15.08 -18.89
CA GLU A 72 1.02 13.96 -19.80
C GLU A 72 2.10 12.87 -19.72
N ASP A 73 3.22 13.15 -19.05
CA ASP A 73 4.30 12.18 -18.83
C ASP A 73 3.89 11.08 -17.86
N SER A 74 4.65 9.99 -17.87
CA SER A 74 4.51 8.90 -16.93
C SER A 74 5.04 9.30 -15.56
N SER A 75 4.42 8.78 -14.50
CA SER A 75 5.00 8.83 -13.16
C SER A 75 4.85 7.49 -12.47
N LEU A 76 5.83 7.16 -11.63
CA LEU A 76 5.79 5.99 -10.78
C LEU A 76 6.37 6.33 -9.43
N GLU A 77 5.57 6.10 -8.40
CA GLU A 77 5.97 6.16 -7.01
C GLU A 77 5.71 4.79 -6.40
N CYS A 78 6.67 4.25 -5.68
CA CYS A 78 6.53 2.94 -5.05
C CYS A 78 7.09 2.94 -3.64
N SER A 79 6.52 2.11 -2.76
CA SER A 79 7.11 1.79 -1.48
C SER A 79 8.33 0.87 -1.67
N LYS A 80 9.08 0.64 -0.58
CA LYS A 80 10.25 -0.23 -0.60
C LYS A 80 9.91 -1.61 -1.19
N HIS A 81 10.82 -2.11 -2.02
CA HIS A 81 10.68 -3.38 -2.73
C HIS A 81 9.45 -3.48 -3.64
N LEU A 82 8.91 -2.34 -4.12
CA LEU A 82 7.79 -2.29 -5.06
C LEU A 82 6.50 -2.97 -4.55
N ARG A 83 6.31 -3.00 -3.21
CA ARG A 83 5.14 -3.66 -2.61
C ARG A 83 3.84 -2.93 -2.94
N PHE A 84 3.89 -1.60 -2.95
CA PHE A 84 2.79 -0.74 -3.36
C PHE A 84 3.33 0.28 -4.34
N CYS A 85 2.63 0.46 -5.46
CA CYS A 85 2.98 1.44 -6.46
C CYS A 85 1.75 2.25 -6.86
N ARG A 86 1.96 3.56 -7.02
CA ARG A 86 1.03 4.49 -7.63
C ARG A 86 1.68 5.02 -8.91
N GLY A 87 0.96 4.92 -10.02
CA GLY A 87 1.48 5.39 -11.30
C GLY A 87 0.41 6.02 -12.17
N ARG A 88 0.86 6.82 -13.14
CA ARG A 88 0.03 7.46 -14.16
C ARG A 88 0.70 7.35 -15.53
N ASN A 89 -0.11 7.30 -16.59
CA ASN A 89 0.34 7.22 -17.98
C ASN A 89 1.40 6.12 -18.23
N ILE A 90 1.21 4.96 -17.60
CA ILE A 90 2.10 3.80 -17.75
C ILE A 90 1.56 2.92 -18.87
N MET A 91 2.43 2.54 -19.80
CA MET A 91 2.13 1.55 -20.82
C MET A 91 2.36 0.15 -20.24
N ILE A 92 1.36 -0.72 -20.41
CA ILE A 92 1.49 -2.14 -20.12
C ILE A 92 1.12 -2.92 -21.39
N ASN A 93 2.08 -3.66 -21.91
CA ASN A 93 1.93 -4.45 -23.12
C ASN A 93 1.50 -5.89 -22.79
N PHE A 94 0.26 -6.23 -23.15
CA PHE A 94 -0.33 -7.56 -22.96
C PHE A 94 -0.34 -8.44 -24.21
N THR A 95 0.26 -8.01 -25.33
CA THR A 95 0.17 -8.74 -26.62
C THR A 95 0.63 -10.19 -26.53
N ASP A 96 1.67 -10.45 -25.74
CA ASP A 96 2.23 -11.80 -25.56
C ASP A 96 1.24 -12.77 -24.89
N LEU A 97 0.30 -12.25 -24.09
CA LEU A 97 -0.66 -13.08 -23.36
C LEU A 97 -1.57 -13.87 -24.30
N ASN A 98 -1.82 -13.36 -25.52
CA ASN A 98 -2.66 -14.04 -26.49
C ASN A 98 -2.06 -15.37 -26.99
N THR A 99 -0.74 -15.53 -26.89
CA THR A 99 -0.04 -16.76 -27.30
C THR A 99 0.19 -17.74 -26.14
N ARG A 100 -0.09 -17.32 -24.91
CA ARG A 100 0.20 -18.08 -23.70
C ARG A 100 -0.92 -19.08 -23.42
N LYS A 101 -0.56 -20.37 -23.39
CA LYS A 101 -1.49 -21.48 -23.14
C LYS A 101 -1.62 -21.86 -21.67
N GLU A 102 -0.66 -21.43 -20.85
CA GLU A 102 -0.58 -21.79 -19.44
C GLU A 102 -1.45 -20.89 -18.55
N PRO A 103 -2.07 -21.42 -17.47
CA PRO A 103 -2.84 -20.62 -16.53
C PRO A 103 -1.95 -19.65 -15.75
N LEU A 104 -2.40 -18.40 -15.62
CA LEU A 104 -1.60 -17.29 -15.08
C LEU A 104 -1.60 -17.17 -13.55
N ARG A 105 -2.49 -17.86 -12.83
CA ARG A 105 -2.80 -17.60 -11.40
C ARG A 105 -1.57 -17.60 -10.47
N TYR A 106 -0.51 -18.32 -10.80
CA TYR A 106 0.69 -18.46 -9.95
C TYR A 106 1.99 -18.08 -10.68
N LYS A 107 1.88 -17.39 -11.82
CA LYS A 107 3.05 -16.98 -12.60
C LYS A 107 3.49 -15.59 -12.15
N MET A 108 4.76 -15.48 -11.77
CA MET A 108 5.38 -14.20 -11.39
C MET A 108 6.07 -13.52 -12.59
N ASP A 109 6.14 -14.21 -13.73
CA ASP A 109 6.79 -13.80 -14.98
C ASP A 109 5.74 -13.48 -16.07
N VAL A 110 4.61 -12.89 -15.67
CA VAL A 110 3.53 -12.55 -16.61
C VAL A 110 3.99 -11.47 -17.59
N LEU A 111 4.72 -10.48 -17.08
CA LEU A 111 5.28 -9.38 -17.83
C LEU A 111 6.81 -9.50 -17.87
N LYS A 112 7.38 -9.21 -19.03
CA LYS A 112 8.82 -9.24 -19.31
C LYS A 112 9.39 -7.82 -19.38
N GLU A 113 10.71 -7.73 -19.42
CA GLU A 113 11.40 -6.49 -19.74
C GLU A 113 10.86 -5.87 -21.05
N GLY A 114 10.64 -4.55 -21.05
CA GLY A 114 10.06 -3.82 -22.17
C GLY A 114 8.53 -3.89 -22.28
N GLN A 115 7.85 -4.73 -21.50
CA GLN A 115 6.37 -4.81 -21.49
C GLN A 115 5.71 -3.86 -20.48
N ILE A 116 6.49 -3.25 -19.60
CA ILE A 116 6.07 -2.09 -18.80
C ILE A 116 6.94 -0.93 -19.25
N GLY A 117 6.32 0.17 -19.64
CA GLY A 117 7.04 1.34 -20.13
C GLY A 117 6.35 2.64 -19.77
N GLY A 118 7.07 3.73 -20.00
CA GLY A 118 6.63 5.07 -19.74
C GLY A 118 7.69 6.07 -20.17
N PHE A 119 7.32 7.34 -20.17
CA PHE A 119 8.23 8.45 -20.44
C PHE A 119 8.29 9.35 -19.20
N CYS A 120 9.46 9.41 -18.58
CA CYS A 120 9.80 10.30 -17.47
C CYS A 120 11.30 10.61 -17.52
N THR A 121 11.68 11.66 -16.81
CA THR A 121 13.05 12.20 -16.76
C THR A 121 13.75 11.83 -15.47
#